data_AF-A0A928K1J9-F1
#
_entry.id   AF-A0A928K1J9-F1
#
_cell.length_a   1.000
_cell.length_b   1.000
_cell.length_c   1.000
_cell.angle_alpha   90.00
_cell.angle_beta   90.00
_cell.angle_gamma   90.00
#
_symmetry.space_group_name_H-M   'P 1'
#
loop_
_entity.id
_entity.type
_entity.pdbx_description
1 polymer ?
#
loop_
_entity_poly.entity_id
_entity_poly.type
_entity_poly.pdbx_seq_one_letter_code
_entity_poly.pdbx_strand_id
1 'polypeptide(L)' 'MENATAPRICPKCSADLRIVGSVYKSERSDDPEQPDRIYLVQQLRCMNPACGSNETFEKRHLLN' A
#
# COMPACT_ATOMS: atom_id res chain seq x y z
N MET A 1 5.21 15.75 5.46
CA MET A 1 4.82 14.76 4.44
C MET A 1 4.41 13.50 5.18
N GLU A 2 3.10 13.30 5.31
CA GLU A 2 2.55 12.20 6.10
C GLU A 2 2.84 10.88 5.39
N ASN A 3 3.58 10.00 6.07
CA ASN A 3 3.74 8.60 5.70
C ASN A 3 2.35 7.96 5.87
N ALA A 4 1.50 8.09 4.86
CA ALA A 4 0.12 7.64 4.90
C ALA A 4 0.13 6.11 5.08
N THR A 5 0.02 5.69 6.33
CA THR A 5 -0.05 4.28 6.69
C THR A 5 -1.37 3.78 6.16
N ALA A 6 -1.32 2.91 5.16
CA ALA A 6 -2.53 2.33 4.58
C ALA A 6 -3.43 1.79 5.70
N PRO A 7 -4.75 2.04 5.63
CA PRO A 7 -5.66 1.56 6.65
C PRO A 7 -5.56 0.04 6.74
N ARG A 8 -5.64 -0.50 7.97
CA ARG A 8 -5.75 -1.96 8.19
C ARG A 8 -7.19 -2.46 8.08
N ILE A 9 -8.14 -1.54 8.22
CA ILE A 9 -9.56 -1.79 8.32
C ILE A 9 -10.27 -1.08 7.15
N CYS A 10 -11.27 -1.73 6.56
CA CYS A 10 -12.08 -1.15 5.49
C CYS A 10 -12.90 0.03 6.05
N PRO A 11 -12.79 1.24 5.49
CA PRO A 11 -13.49 2.41 6.01
C PRO A 11 -15.03 2.34 5.84
N LYS A 12 -15.53 1.40 5.03
CA LYS A 12 -16.96 1.24 4.75
C LYS A 12 -17.68 0.24 5.65
N CYS A 13 -17.04 -0.88 5.95
CA CYS A 13 -17.68 -1.99 6.69
C CYS A 13 -16.91 -2.43 7.93
N SER A 14 -15.81 -1.75 8.26
CA SER A 14 -14.93 -2.07 9.39
C SER A 14 -14.32 -3.47 9.39
N ALA A 15 -14.42 -4.21 8.29
CA ALA A 15 -13.76 -5.51 8.13
C ALA A 15 -12.26 -5.35 7.86
N ASP A 16 -11.46 -6.35 8.21
CA ASP A 16 -10.03 -6.36 7.90
C ASP A 16 -9.75 -6.31 6.40
N LEU A 17 -8.83 -5.43 6.01
CA LEU A 17 -8.29 -5.42 4.65
C LEU A 17 -7.27 -6.53 4.50
N ARG A 18 -7.32 -7.25 3.38
CA ARG A 18 -6.41 -8.36 3.07
C ARG A 18 -5.47 -7.97 1.94
N ILE A 19 -4.23 -8.42 2.03
CA ILE A 19 -3.25 -8.25 0.95
C ILE A 19 -3.71 -9.12 -0.22
N VAL A 20 -3.91 -8.49 -1.38
CA VAL A 20 -4.31 -9.16 -2.63
C VAL A 20 -3.20 -9.15 -3.67
N GLY A 21 -2.18 -8.32 -3.49
CA GLY A 21 -1.06 -8.20 -4.40
C GLY A 21 0.16 -7.58 -3.72
N SER A 22 1.33 -7.83 -4.27
CA SER A 22 2.58 -7.21 -3.83
C SER A 22 3.45 -6.96 -5.04
N VAL A 23 3.93 -5.74 -5.19
CA VAL A 23 4.76 -5.31 -6.32
C VAL A 23 5.96 -4.52 -5.81
N TYR A 24 7.10 -4.69 -6.46
CA TYR A 24 8.26 -3.85 -6.20
C TYR A 24 8.14 -2.58 -7.03
N LYS A 25 8.30 -1.41 -6.41
CA LYS A 25 8.39 -0.12 -7.10
C LYS A 25 9.72 0.54 -6.74
N SER A 26 10.44 1.03 -7.74
CA SER A 26 11.62 1.87 -7.56
C SER A 26 11.24 3.33 -7.82
N GLU A 27 11.58 4.22 -6.90
CA GLU A 27 11.52 5.67 -7.13
C GLU A 27 12.94 6.17 -7.30
N ARG A 28 13.22 6.72 -8.48
CA ARG A 28 14.53 7.29 -8.80
C ARG A 28 14.72 8.57 -8.01
N SER A 29 15.90 8.75 -7.43
CA SER A 29 16.26 10.03 -6.85
C SER A 29 16.71 11.00 -7.95
N ASP A 30 16.25 12.26 -7.90
CA ASP A 30 16.80 13.34 -8.72
C ASP A 30 18.18 13.80 -8.21
N ASP A 31 18.52 13.46 -6.97
CA ASP A 31 19.81 13.73 -6.36
C ASP A 31 20.78 12.56 -6.64
N PRO A 32 21.93 12.80 -7.31
CA PRO A 32 22.88 11.75 -7.70
C PRO A 32 23.65 11.14 -6.52
N GLU A 33 23.61 11.75 -5.33
CA GLU A 33 24.25 11.23 -4.11
C GLU A 33 23.29 10.34 -3.31
N GLN A 34 21.98 10.36 -3.63
CA GLN A 34 20.99 9.48 -3.00
C GLN A 34 20.73 8.23 -3.85
N PRO A 35 20.78 7.02 -3.26
CA PRO A 35 20.42 5.82 -3.97
C PRO A 35 18.92 5.81 -4.31
N ASP A 36 18.60 5.13 -5.40
CA ASP A 36 17.21 4.85 -5.78
C ASP A 36 16.49 4.12 -4.65
N ARG A 37 15.26 4.54 -4.34
CA ARG A 37 14.47 3.95 -3.26
C ARG A 37 13.64 2.81 -3.80
N ILE A 38 13.85 1.61 -3.27
CA ILE A 38 13.07 0.43 -3.63
C ILE A 38 12.02 0.18 -2.55
N TYR A 39 10.77 0.04 -2.95
CA TYR A 39 9.65 -0.24 -2.07
C TYR A 39 9.00 -1.56 -2.43
N LEU A 40 8.67 -2.36 -1.42
CA LEU A 40 7.62 -3.35 -1.52
C LEU A 40 6.27 -2.66 -1.31
N VAL A 41 5.44 -2.62 -2.34
CA VAL A 41 4.08 -2.08 -2.28
C VAL A 41 3.10 -3.22 -2.18
N GLN A 42 2.43 -3.33 -1.03
CA GLN A 42 1.36 -4.28 -0.80
C GLN A 42 0.01 -3.63 -1.12
N GLN A 43 -0.78 -4.29 -1.95
CA GLN A 43 -2.13 -3.87 -2.29
C GLN A 43 -3.11 -4.56 -1.34
N LEU A 44 -3.90 -3.77 -0.61
CA LEU A 44 -4.90 -4.26 0.32
C LEU A 44 -6.31 -3.99 -0.21
N ARG A 45 -7.21 -4.96 -0.06
CA ARG A 45 -8.61 -4.85 -0.46
C ARG A 45 -9.54 -5.43 0.60
N CYS A 46 -10.75 -4.88 0.68
CA CYS A 46 -11.82 -5.46 1.47
C CYS A 46 -12.28 -6.76 0.81
N MET A 47 -12.34 -7.83 1.59
CA MET A 47 -12.82 -9.14 1.12
C MET A 47 -14.20 -9.48 1.68
N ASN A 48 -14.84 -8.55 2.39
CA ASN A 48 -16.21 -8.74 2.88
C ASN A 48 -17.19 -8.62 1.70
N PRO A 49 -17.86 -9.72 1.28
CA PRO A 49 -18.75 -9.70 0.13
C PRO A 49 -19.97 -8.79 0.34
N ALA A 50 -20.41 -8.57 1.58
CA ALA A 50 -21.53 -7.68 1.89
C ALA A 50 -21.16 -6.19 1.77
N CYS A 51 -19.87 -5.85 1.77
CA CYS A 51 -19.43 -4.45 1.69
C CYS A 51 -19.51 -3.89 0.26
N GLY A 52 -19.26 -4.73 -0.75
CA GLY A 52 -19.16 -4.31 -2.15
C GLY A 52 -18.04 -3.29 -2.44
N SER A 53 -17.11 -3.05 -1.51
CA SER A 53 -16.00 -2.13 -1.74
C SER A 53 -14.96 -2.77 -2.66
N ASN A 54 -14.74 -2.15 -3.81
CA ASN A 54 -13.68 -2.51 -4.76
C ASN A 54 -12.45 -1.60 -4.64
N GLU A 55 -12.40 -0.77 -3.60
CA GLU A 55 -11.28 0.14 -3.37
C GLU A 55 -10.04 -0.65 -2.94
N THR A 56 -8.91 -0.29 -3.55
CA THR A 56 -7.60 -0.88 -3.25
C THR A 56 -6.73 0.17 -2.56
N PHE A 57 -6.10 -0.22 -1.46
CA PHE A 57 -5.21 0.63 -0.66
C PHE A 57 -3.77 0.16 -0.86
N GLU A 58 -2.83 1.08 -0.97
CA GLU A 58 -1.40 0.75 -1.12
C GLU A 58 -0.65 1.00 0.19
N LYS A 59 0.01 -0.04 0.69
CA LYS A 59 0.94 0.05 1.82
C LYS A 59 2.36 -0.09 1.30
N ARG A 60 3.19 0.94 1.50
CA ARG A 60 4.58 0.96 1.04
C ARG A 60 5.53 0.57 2.17
N HIS A 61 6.48 -0.30 1.85
CA HIS A 61 7.58 -0.71 2.73
C HIS A 61 8.89 -0.42 2.02
N LEU A 62 9.63 0.57 2.50
CA LEU A 62 10.98 0.86 2.00
C LEU A 62 11.87 -0.33 2.33
N LEU A 63 12.55 -0.84 1.31
CA LEU A 63 13.55 -1.89 1.41
C LEU A 63 14.92 -1.18 1.41
N ASN A 64 15.57 -1.15 2.57
CA ASN A 64 16.95 -0.66 2.72
C ASN A 64 17.95 -1.76 2.38
#